data_AF-A0A9E4IZB1-F1
#
_entry.id   AF-A0A9E4IZB1-F1
#
_cell.length_a   1.000
_cell.length_b   1.000
_cell.length_c   1.000
_cell.angle_alpha   90.00
_cell.angle_beta   90.00
_cell.angle_gamma   90.00
#
_symmetry.space_group_name_H-M   'P 1'
#
loop_
_entity.id
_entity.type
_entity.pdbx_description
1 polymer ?
#
loop_
_entity_poly.entity_id
_entity_poly.type
_entity_poly.pdbx_seq_one_letter_code
_entity_poly.pdbx_strand_id
1 'polypeptide(L)'
;QSRIENVPGDILAYDARTGEHKWKFNVIPQSESEFGFDTWQNDAWDWTGDVSSWAPMSADHERGIVYIPTNAPTIDYYGGFRPGDNLFGTSTIAIDVESGQRVWHFQTVHHPIWNYDLPNVPILVDVTVDGEEVPMAIQ
;
A
#
# COMPACT_ATOMS: atom_id res chain seq x y z
N GLN A 1 5.61 3.07 -17.09
CA GLN A 1 4.47 3.63 -17.86
C GLN A 1 4.82 5.03 -18.38
N SER A 2 4.31 5.49 -19.54
CA SER A 2 4.71 6.79 -20.15
C SER A 2 3.73 7.95 -20.00
N ARG A 3 2.51 7.71 -19.50
CA ARG A 3 1.52 8.76 -19.21
C ARG A 3 1.68 9.24 -17.78
N ILE A 4 1.46 10.54 -17.54
CA ILE A 4 1.47 11.12 -16.20
C ILE A 4 0.19 10.72 -15.43
N GLU A 5 -0.93 10.65 -16.13
CA GLU A 5 -2.24 10.32 -15.58
C GLU A 5 -2.51 8.82 -15.58
N ASN A 6 -3.05 8.31 -14.47
CA ASN A 6 -3.51 6.93 -14.36
C ASN A 6 -4.54 6.75 -13.24
N VAL A 7 -5.18 5.59 -13.18
CA VAL A 7 -6.13 5.22 -12.12
C VAL A 7 -5.37 4.68 -10.90
N PRO A 8 -5.68 5.11 -9.66
CA PRO A 8 -5.12 4.52 -8.45
C PRO A 8 -5.41 3.02 -8.33
N GLY A 9 -4.42 2.27 -7.84
CA GLY A 9 -4.48 0.84 -7.59
C GLY A 9 -5.16 0.49 -6.27
N ASP A 10 -6.30 1.14 -5.98
CA ASP A 10 -6.99 1.05 -4.69
C ASP A 10 -7.34 -0.39 -4.31
N ILE A 11 -7.32 -0.66 -3.01
CA ILE A 11 -7.60 -2.00 -2.46
C ILE A 11 -9.08 -2.08 -2.13
N LEU A 12 -9.74 -3.12 -2.64
CA LEU A 12 -11.18 -3.32 -2.51
C LEU A 12 -11.48 -4.64 -1.82
N ALA A 13 -12.48 -4.65 -0.94
CA ALA A 13 -12.99 -5.86 -0.33
C ALA A 13 -14.41 -6.15 -0.75
N TYR A 14 -14.70 -7.43 -0.96
CA TYR A 14 -16.00 -7.93 -1.36
C TYR A 14 -16.38 -9.15 -0.51
N ASP A 15 -17.68 -9.32 -0.28
CA ASP A 15 -18.20 -10.57 0.27
C ASP A 15 -17.99 -11.71 -0.75
N ALA A 16 -17.31 -12.77 -0.33
CA ALA A 16 -16.94 -13.88 -1.21
C ALA A 16 -18.13 -14.71 -1.72
N ARG A 17 -19.31 -14.62 -1.07
CA ARG A 17 -20.51 -15.37 -1.45
C ARG A 17 -21.45 -14.54 -2.31
N THR A 18 -21.61 -13.25 -1.99
CA THR A 18 -22.58 -12.37 -2.65
C THR A 18 -21.95 -11.45 -3.69
N GLY A 19 -20.64 -11.19 -3.59
CA GLY A 19 -19.96 -10.18 -4.39
C GLY A 19 -20.27 -8.75 -3.96
N GLU A 20 -20.93 -8.55 -2.82
CA GLU A 20 -21.23 -7.22 -2.29
C GLU A 20 -19.94 -6.50 -1.88
N HIS A 21 -19.81 -5.23 -2.28
CA HIS A 21 -18.69 -4.39 -1.89
C HIS A 21 -18.76 -4.08 -0.38
N LYS A 22 -17.69 -4.40 0.36
CA LYS A 22 -17.58 -4.11 1.79
C LYS A 22 -16.94 -2.75 2.04
N TRP A 23 -15.72 -2.57 1.54
CA TRP A 23 -14.93 -1.36 1.78
C TRP A 23 -13.88 -1.15 0.69
N LYS A 24 -13.38 0.09 0.64
CA LYS A 24 -12.30 0.55 -0.23
C LYS A 24 -11.24 1.23 0.62
N PHE A 25 -9.98 0.93 0.36
CA PHE A 25 -8.83 1.66 0.87
C PHE A 25 -8.17 2.43 -0.28
N ASN A 26 -8.11 3.75 -0.16
CA ASN A 26 -7.44 4.62 -1.12
C ASN A 26 -5.92 4.54 -0.90
N VAL A 27 -5.18 4.07 -1.90
CA VAL A 27 -3.70 3.98 -1.83
C VAL A 27 -3.02 5.30 -2.18
N ILE A 28 -3.74 6.17 -2.89
CA ILE A 28 -3.40 7.57 -3.13
C ILE A 28 -4.53 8.40 -2.50
N PRO A 29 -4.21 9.36 -1.63
CA PRO A 29 -5.20 10.13 -0.88
C PRO A 29 -6.16 10.87 -1.81
N GLN A 30 -7.45 10.87 -1.48
CA GLN A 30 -8.51 11.51 -2.29
C GLN A 30 -9.03 12.82 -1.68
N SER A 31 -8.47 13.25 -0.55
CA SER A 31 -8.75 14.53 0.08
C SER A 31 -7.64 14.93 1.04
N GLU A 32 -7.58 16.21 1.42
CA GLU A 32 -6.58 16.76 2.35
C GLU A 32 -6.61 16.11 3.75
N SER A 33 -7.73 15.52 4.13
CA SER A 33 -7.89 14.85 5.43
C SER A 33 -7.43 13.40 5.44
N GLU A 34 -7.15 12.81 4.27
CA GLU A 34 -6.66 11.44 4.19
C GLU A 34 -5.17 11.34 4.54
N PHE A 35 -4.81 10.23 5.19
CA PHE A 35 -3.45 10.00 5.64
C PHE A 35 -2.48 9.93 4.46
N GLY A 36 -1.36 10.65 4.56
CA GLY A 36 -0.33 10.68 3.52
C GLY A 36 -0.54 11.75 2.46
N PHE A 37 -1.64 12.52 2.51
CA PHE A 37 -1.89 13.65 1.60
C PHE A 37 -0.71 14.63 1.51
N ASP A 38 -0.12 14.97 2.64
CA ASP A 38 1.02 15.87 2.77
C ASP A 38 2.30 15.36 2.09
N THR A 39 2.35 14.07 1.73
CA THR A 39 3.46 13.46 1.00
C THR A 39 3.37 13.61 -0.52
N TRP A 40 2.27 14.17 -1.04
CA TRP A 40 2.03 14.41 -2.46
C TRP A 40 2.05 15.90 -2.77
N GLN A 41 3.18 16.37 -3.29
CA GLN A 41 3.31 17.78 -3.70
C GLN A 41 2.79 17.99 -5.12
N ASN A 42 2.64 19.26 -5.52
CA ASN A 42 2.12 19.67 -6.84
C ASN A 42 0.75 19.08 -7.19
N ASP A 43 -0.08 18.82 -6.18
CA ASP A 43 -1.39 18.17 -6.33
C ASP A 43 -1.31 16.83 -7.09
N ALA A 44 -0.17 16.15 -7.00
CA ALA A 44 0.09 14.94 -7.79
C ALA A 44 -0.88 13.79 -7.48
N TRP A 45 -1.46 13.80 -6.27
CA TRP A 45 -2.46 12.83 -5.82
C TRP A 45 -3.74 12.80 -6.68
N ASP A 46 -4.09 13.90 -7.37
CA ASP A 46 -5.34 14.02 -8.14
C ASP A 46 -5.27 13.38 -9.53
N TRP A 47 -4.07 13.23 -10.09
CA TRP A 47 -3.88 12.73 -11.45
C TRP A 47 -2.97 11.50 -11.54
N THR A 48 -2.08 11.28 -10.58
CA THR A 48 -1.25 10.08 -10.57
C THR A 48 -2.10 8.84 -10.25
N GLY A 49 -1.64 7.67 -10.67
CA GLY A 49 -2.28 6.40 -10.31
C GLY A 49 -1.26 5.32 -10.03
N ASP A 50 -1.68 4.06 -10.22
CA ASP A 50 -0.95 2.87 -9.79
C ASP A 50 -0.85 2.80 -8.25
N VAL A 51 0.27 2.35 -7.67
CA VAL A 51 0.33 1.95 -6.25
C VAL A 51 -0.57 0.72 -6.00
N SER A 52 -0.62 -0.17 -6.99
CA SER A 52 -1.39 -1.40 -6.96
C SER A 52 -0.68 -2.55 -6.23
N SER A 53 -1.48 -3.43 -5.64
CA SER A 53 -1.03 -4.70 -5.06
C SER A 53 -0.99 -5.80 -6.12
N TRP A 54 0.03 -5.80 -6.97
CA TRP A 54 0.19 -6.84 -8.00
C TRP A 54 0.89 -8.11 -7.47
N ALA A 55 1.69 -7.99 -6.43
CA ALA A 55 2.38 -9.11 -5.80
C ALA A 55 1.44 -9.88 -4.84
N PRO A 56 1.75 -11.16 -4.50
CA PRO A 56 0.93 -11.92 -3.57
C PRO A 56 0.89 -11.27 -2.17
N MET A 57 -0.29 -11.30 -1.56
CA MET A 57 -0.53 -10.82 -0.19
C MET A 57 -0.44 -11.97 0.81
N SER A 58 -0.30 -11.64 2.10
CA SER A 58 -0.43 -12.59 3.21
C SER A 58 -1.46 -12.12 4.22
N ALA A 59 -1.94 -13.04 5.07
CA ALA A 59 -2.98 -12.74 6.04
C ALA A 59 -2.72 -13.46 7.37
N ASP A 60 -3.02 -12.76 8.46
CA ASP A 60 -3.08 -13.28 9.81
C ASP A 60 -4.54 -13.45 10.21
N HIS A 61 -4.98 -14.71 10.26
CA HIS A 61 -6.37 -15.06 10.53
C HIS A 61 -6.76 -14.81 11.99
N GLU A 62 -5.82 -14.93 12.92
CA GLU A 62 -6.08 -14.74 14.35
C GLU A 62 -6.26 -13.26 14.67
N ARG A 63 -5.46 -12.40 14.03
CA ARG A 63 -5.52 -10.95 14.21
C ARG A 63 -6.50 -10.25 13.27
N GLY A 64 -6.98 -10.93 12.23
CA GLY A 64 -7.87 -10.33 11.23
C GLY A 64 -7.17 -9.27 10.38
N ILE A 65 -5.88 -9.48 10.04
CA ILE A 65 -5.06 -8.51 9.31
C ILE A 65 -4.61 -9.10 7.98
N VAL A 66 -4.70 -8.31 6.91
CA VAL A 66 -4.08 -8.59 5.62
C VAL A 66 -2.88 -7.66 5.40
N TYR A 67 -1.77 -8.22 4.91
CA TYR A 67 -0.54 -7.50 4.61
C TYR A 67 -0.35 -7.42 3.11
N ILE A 68 -0.28 -6.19 2.61
CA ILE A 68 -0.44 -5.88 1.20
C ILE A 68 0.79 -5.09 0.72
N PRO A 69 1.67 -5.69 -0.09
CA PRO A 69 2.75 -4.97 -0.75
C PRO A 69 2.21 -4.16 -1.94
N THR A 70 2.72 -2.94 -2.13
CA THR A 70 2.39 -2.06 -3.27
C THR A 70 3.60 -1.81 -4.16
N ASN A 71 3.32 -1.43 -5.41
CA ASN A 71 4.33 -0.93 -6.34
C ASN A 71 4.53 0.58 -6.27
N ALA A 72 5.42 1.10 -7.11
CA ALA A 72 5.60 2.53 -7.30
C ALA A 72 4.37 3.20 -7.96
N PRO A 73 4.15 4.50 -7.74
CA PRO A 73 3.18 5.28 -8.52
C PRO A 73 3.60 5.38 -9.99
N THR A 74 2.64 5.79 -10.81
CA THR A 74 2.79 5.99 -12.26
C THR A 74 4.05 6.82 -12.62
N ILE A 75 4.69 6.44 -13.73
CA ILE A 75 6.04 6.89 -14.15
C ILE A 75 7.08 6.61 -13.05
N ASP A 76 7.30 5.33 -12.82
CA ASP A 76 8.23 4.72 -11.87
C ASP A 76 9.72 4.91 -12.20
N TYR A 77 10.06 5.68 -13.25
CA TYR A 77 11.43 6.03 -13.67
C TYR A 77 11.69 7.54 -13.73
N TYR A 78 10.70 8.39 -13.43
CA TYR A 78 10.84 9.84 -13.38
C TYR A 78 9.82 10.44 -12.40
N GLY A 79 10.31 11.03 -11.30
CA GLY A 79 9.45 11.57 -10.25
C GLY A 79 9.22 13.08 -10.29
N GLY A 80 9.77 13.80 -11.28
CA GLY A 80 9.77 15.28 -11.28
C GLY A 80 8.38 15.93 -11.33
N PHE A 81 7.34 15.20 -11.76
CA PHE A 81 5.95 15.67 -11.71
C PHE A 81 5.27 15.44 -10.36
N ARG A 82 5.77 14.50 -9.55
CA ARG A 82 5.19 14.08 -8.26
C ARG A 82 6.21 14.19 -7.10
N PRO A 83 6.73 15.38 -6.78
CA PRO A 83 7.62 15.53 -5.64
C PRO A 83 6.97 15.10 -4.32
N GLY A 84 7.79 14.75 -3.33
CA GLY A 84 7.37 14.19 -2.05
C GLY A 84 7.52 12.66 -1.99
N ASP A 85 7.25 12.08 -0.83
CA ASP A 85 7.50 10.66 -0.57
C ASP A 85 6.55 9.75 -1.34
N ASN A 86 5.40 10.27 -1.79
CA ASN A 86 4.38 9.56 -2.58
C ASN A 86 3.83 8.31 -1.86
N LEU A 87 3.44 8.45 -0.60
CA LEU A 87 2.85 7.38 0.19
C LEU A 87 1.46 7.00 -0.36
N PHE A 88 1.09 5.75 -0.61
CA PHE A 88 1.69 4.48 -0.17
C PHE A 88 2.50 3.73 -1.25
N GLY A 89 3.25 4.43 -2.10
CA GLY A 89 4.15 3.81 -3.08
C GLY A 89 5.19 2.90 -2.43
N THR A 90 5.45 1.73 -3.02
CA THR A 90 6.50 0.78 -2.58
C THR A 90 6.47 0.51 -1.07
N SER A 91 5.29 0.15 -0.58
CA SER A 91 4.99 0.01 0.85
C SER A 91 4.40 -1.36 1.16
N THR A 92 4.60 -1.83 2.39
CA THR A 92 3.77 -2.89 2.97
C THR A 92 2.71 -2.24 3.84
N ILE A 93 1.43 -2.52 3.57
CA ILE A 93 0.29 -1.96 4.30
C ILE A 93 -0.39 -3.09 5.07
N ALA A 94 -0.59 -2.91 6.37
CA ALA A 94 -1.39 -3.81 7.19
C ALA A 94 -2.80 -3.24 7.35
N ILE A 95 -3.81 -3.98 6.90
CA ILE A 95 -5.22 -3.56 6.90
C ILE A 95 -6.06 -4.55 7.71
N ASP A 96 -6.94 -4.01 8.54
CA ASP A 96 -7.99 -4.79 9.21
C ASP A 96 -9.01 -5.30 8.17
N VAL A 97 -9.20 -6.61 8.07
CA VAL A 97 -9.96 -7.23 6.99
C VAL A 97 -11.46 -6.91 7.01
N GLU A 98 -12.01 -6.60 8.19
CA GLU A 98 -13.44 -6.31 8.33
C GLU A 98 -13.78 -4.86 8.02
N SER A 99 -12.97 -3.93 8.52
CA SER A 99 -13.23 -2.49 8.43
C SER A 99 -12.53 -1.80 7.27
N GLY A 100 -11.47 -2.39 6.72
CA GLY A 100 -10.61 -1.74 5.73
C GLY A 100 -9.70 -0.65 6.30
N GLN A 101 -9.63 -0.54 7.64
CA GLN A 101 -8.79 0.46 8.29
C GLN A 101 -7.32 0.06 8.28
N ARG A 102 -6.44 1.03 8.02
CA ARG A 102 -4.99 0.85 8.12
C ARG A 102 -4.60 0.68 9.59
N VAL A 103 -4.04 -0.48 9.92
CA VAL A 103 -3.45 -0.75 11.24
C VAL A 103 -2.07 -0.08 11.32
N TRP A 104 -1.20 -0.38 10.36
CA TRP A 104 0.12 0.22 10.20
C TRP A 104 0.57 0.13 8.74
N HIS A 105 1.68 0.77 8.40
CA HIS A 105 2.36 0.59 7.12
C HIS A 105 3.86 0.80 7.29
N PHE A 106 4.65 0.31 6.34
CA PHE A 106 6.07 0.61 6.21
C PHE A 106 6.38 0.94 4.74
N GLN A 107 6.87 2.16 4.49
CA GLN A 107 7.29 2.59 3.15
C GLN A 107 8.76 2.26 2.94
N THR A 108 9.04 1.35 2.01
CA THR A 108 10.41 0.88 1.75
C THR A 108 11.19 1.89 0.91
N VAL A 109 10.54 2.49 -0.10
CA VAL A 109 11.16 3.50 -0.96
C VAL A 109 10.34 4.78 -0.91
N HIS A 110 10.99 5.84 -0.44
CA HIS A 110 10.44 7.20 -0.47
C HIS A 110 10.74 7.80 -1.84
N HIS A 111 9.74 8.42 -2.46
CA HIS A 111 9.85 8.96 -3.82
C HIS A 111 10.36 7.93 -4.85
N PRO A 112 9.65 6.81 -5.08
CA PRO A 112 10.15 5.72 -5.91
C PRO A 112 10.31 6.15 -7.38
N ILE A 113 11.51 6.00 -7.92
CA ILE A 113 11.87 6.35 -9.32
C ILE A 113 12.78 5.31 -10.00
N TRP A 114 12.82 4.09 -9.47
CA TRP A 114 13.68 3.00 -9.97
C TRP A 114 12.95 1.68 -10.22
N ASN A 115 11.61 1.68 -10.20
CA ASN A 115 10.81 0.46 -10.31
C ASN A 115 11.24 -0.63 -9.28
N TYR A 116 11.46 -0.22 -8.04
CA TYR A 116 11.79 -1.12 -6.92
C TYR A 116 10.54 -1.59 -6.21
N ASP A 117 9.57 -2.09 -6.98
CA ASP A 117 8.37 -2.72 -6.46
C ASP A 117 8.73 -3.83 -5.46
N LEU A 118 7.83 -4.08 -4.52
CA LEU A 118 7.95 -5.20 -3.58
C LEU A 118 7.33 -6.46 -4.23
N PRO A 119 8.14 -7.38 -4.81
CA PRO A 119 7.61 -8.45 -5.64
C PRO A 119 7.25 -9.71 -4.84
N ASN A 120 7.57 -9.73 -3.55
CA ASN A 120 7.46 -10.89 -2.68
C ASN A 120 6.31 -10.72 -1.68
N VAL A 121 5.71 -11.86 -1.35
CA VAL A 121 4.74 -11.97 -0.26
C VAL A 121 5.39 -11.57 1.06
N PRO A 122 4.74 -10.73 1.90
CA PRO A 122 5.17 -10.52 3.27
C PRO A 122 5.10 -11.85 4.04
N ILE A 123 6.21 -12.29 4.62
CA ILE A 123 6.27 -13.56 5.37
C ILE A 123 5.90 -13.30 6.83
N LEU A 124 4.90 -14.01 7.34
CA LEU A 124 4.46 -13.91 8.73
C LEU A 124 5.09 -15.00 9.58
N VAL A 125 5.79 -14.61 10.64
CA VAL A 125 6.50 -15.52 11.55
C VAL A 125 6.46 -14.98 12.98
N ASP A 126 6.43 -15.89 13.94
CA ASP A 126 6.70 -15.56 15.33
C ASP A 126 8.19 -15.82 15.63
N VAL A 127 8.88 -14.78 16.10
CA VAL A 127 10.33 -14.80 16.35
C VAL A 127 10.60 -14.55 17.82
N THR A 128 11.43 -15.40 18.44
CA THR A 128 11.89 -15.15 19.81
C THR A 128 13.00 -14.09 19.82
N VAL A 129 12.74 -12.95 20.44
CA VAL A 129 13.70 -11.85 20.66
C VAL A 129 13.86 -11.64 22.15
N ASP A 130 15.08 -11.77 22.67
CA ASP A 130 15.40 -11.63 24.10
C ASP A 130 14.52 -12.49 25.05
N GLY A 131 14.06 -13.65 24.56
CA GLY A 131 13.22 -14.59 25.32
C GLY A 131 11.72 -14.34 25.21
N GLU A 132 11.29 -13.30 24.49
CA GLU A 132 9.89 -12.99 24.23
C GLU A 132 9.52 -13.36 22.79
N GLU A 133 8.35 -13.95 22.59
CA GLU A 133 7.82 -14.25 21.26
C GLU A 133 7.20 -12.99 20.66
N VAL A 134 7.71 -12.58 19.50
CA VAL A 134 7.30 -11.36 18.80
C VAL A 134 6.78 -11.73 17.41
N PRO A 135 5.51 -11.41 17.09
CA PRO A 135 5.00 -11.58 15.74
C PRO A 135 5.64 -10.57 14.79
N MET A 136 6.09 -11.04 13.63
CA MET A 136 6.76 -10.22 12.63
C MET A 136 6.18 -10.46 11.23
N ALA A 137 6.09 -9.38 10.47
CA ALA A 137 5.94 -9.42 9.02
C ALA A 137 7.30 -9.07 8.39
N ILE A 138 7.86 -9.97 7.61
CA ILE A 138 9.14 -9.79 6.91
C ILE A 138 8.85 -9.50 5.45
N GLN A 139 9.25 -8.31 5.00
CA GLN A 139 9.15 -7.86 3.61
C GLN A 139 10.53 -7.83 2.96
#